data_AF-A0A7L3MF30-F1
#
_entry.id   AF-A0A7L3MF30-F1
#
_cell.length_a   1.000
_cell.length_b   1.000
_cell.length_c   1.000
_cell.angle_alpha   90.00
_cell.angle_beta   90.00
_cell.angle_gamma   90.00
#
_symmetry.space_group_name_H-M   'P 1'
#
loop_
_entity.id
_entity.type
_entity.pdbx_description
1 polymer ?
#
loop_
_entity_poly.entity_id
_entity_poly.type
_entity_poly.pdbx_seq_one_letter_code
_entity_poly.pdbx_strand_id
1 'polypeptide(L)'
;SHQKYRAILKKEKRKKKRQALAKLRDSEAAEKDESVSEEEEEEVEEEEEEEEKKLEAERQKLHEQWLLREEKAQEEFKLKKEKEEAARKRQEEEERKIKEEWEEQQRKEREVAQQKQQEKKEREAAVQRMLDQAESQLENGVSWHNPEPPENLGTEKDRANCPFYIKTGSCRFGDRCSRKHNYPTSSKTLLVRGMFITFGMEQCRRDDYDTDASLEYSDEETYQQFLEFYEDVLPEFQNVGKVVQFKV
;
A
#
# COMPACT_ATOMS: atom_id res chain seq x y z
N SER A 1 4.04 51.80 31.50
CA SER A 1 3.44 52.58 30.39
C SER A 1 4.25 53.85 30.19
N HIS A 2 4.79 54.02 28.98
CA HIS A 2 5.62 55.17 28.58
C HIS A 2 4.95 56.54 28.88
N GLN A 3 3.62 56.60 28.88
CA GLN A 3 2.85 57.80 29.27
C GLN A 3 3.01 58.18 30.75
N LYS A 4 3.03 57.21 31.67
CA LYS A 4 3.18 57.49 33.12
C LYS A 4 4.58 58.02 33.43
N TYR A 5 5.60 57.45 32.80
CA TYR A 5 6.99 57.91 32.93
C TYR A 5 7.17 59.32 32.36
N ARG A 6 6.62 59.61 31.16
CA ARG A 6 6.59 60.97 30.60
C ARG A 6 5.85 61.98 31.49
N ALA A 7 4.77 61.57 32.14
CA ALA A 7 4.02 62.45 33.05
C ALA A 7 4.81 62.78 34.32
N ILE A 8 5.54 61.81 34.89
CA ILE A 8 6.42 62.01 36.04
C ILE A 8 7.58 62.95 35.67
N LEU A 9 8.25 62.71 34.53
CA LEU A 9 9.33 63.59 34.05
C LEU A 9 8.86 65.02 33.80
N LYS A 10 7.70 65.21 33.18
CA LYS A 10 7.11 66.56 33.00
C LYS A 10 6.76 67.21 34.34
N LYS A 11 6.30 66.45 35.33
CA LYS A 11 6.01 66.95 36.68
C LYS A 11 7.29 67.37 37.42
N GLU A 12 8.37 66.61 37.27
CA GLU A 12 9.68 66.93 37.83
C GLU A 12 10.32 68.15 37.17
N LYS A 13 10.31 68.25 35.83
CA LYS A 13 10.77 69.46 35.12
C LYS A 13 10.00 70.71 35.57
N ARG A 14 8.67 70.64 35.67
CA ARG A 14 7.83 71.75 36.19
C ARG A 14 8.15 72.10 37.64
N LYS A 15 8.49 71.10 38.47
CA LYS A 15 8.87 71.32 39.88
C LYS A 15 10.23 72.01 39.96
N LYS A 16 11.23 71.55 39.19
CA LYS A 16 12.55 72.19 39.10
C LYS A 16 12.45 73.64 38.63
N LYS A 17 11.69 73.91 37.55
CA LYS A 17 11.50 75.28 37.04
C LYS A 17 10.86 76.22 38.09
N ARG A 18 9.86 75.74 38.83
CA ARG A 18 9.28 76.52 39.96
C ARG A 18 10.26 76.77 41.09
N GLN A 19 11.13 75.79 41.39
CA GLN A 19 12.14 75.93 42.44
C GLN A 19 13.28 76.87 42.02
N ALA A 20 13.69 76.86 40.75
CA ALA A 20 14.66 77.78 40.19
C ALA A 20 14.13 79.23 40.21
N LEU A 21 12.90 79.46 39.71
CA LEU A 21 12.26 80.78 39.75
C LEU A 21 12.05 81.31 41.18
N ALA A 22 11.79 80.42 42.15
CA ALA A 22 11.70 80.82 43.56
C ALA A 22 13.08 81.24 44.10
N LYS A 23 14.14 80.51 43.74
CA LYS A 23 15.51 80.86 44.11
C LYS A 23 15.96 82.18 43.47
N LEU A 24 15.64 82.42 42.20
CA LEU A 24 15.93 83.67 41.50
C LEU A 24 15.23 84.86 42.18
N ARG A 25 13.95 84.71 42.57
CA ARG A 25 13.25 85.73 43.38
C ARG A 25 13.88 85.96 44.75
N ASP A 26 14.39 84.90 45.39
CA ASP A 26 15.03 84.99 46.70
C ASP A 26 16.45 85.57 46.60
N SER A 27 17.14 85.40 45.46
CA SER A 27 18.46 86.01 45.18
C SER A 27 18.35 87.45 44.68
N GLU A 28 17.34 87.80 43.85
CA GLU A 28 16.97 89.19 43.53
C GLU A 28 16.61 89.99 44.80
N ALA A 29 16.08 89.32 45.83
CA ALA A 29 15.82 89.93 47.13
C ALA A 29 17.09 90.08 48.00
N ALA A 30 18.19 89.40 47.64
CA ALA A 30 19.45 89.38 48.40
C ALA A 30 20.56 90.27 47.78
N GLU A 31 20.56 90.55 46.48
CA GLU A 31 21.57 91.39 45.84
C GLU A 31 20.95 92.50 44.95
N LYS A 32 21.28 93.75 45.27
CA LYS A 32 21.24 94.88 44.33
C LYS A 32 22.63 94.99 43.72
N ASP A 33 22.88 94.24 42.65
CA ASP A 33 23.92 94.54 41.67
C ASP A 33 23.43 94.08 40.28
N GLU A 34 22.96 95.04 39.49
CA GLU A 34 22.15 94.84 38.27
C GLU A 34 23.02 94.56 37.03
N SER A 35 24.15 93.83 37.19
CA SER A 35 25.06 93.55 36.07
C SER A 35 25.69 92.15 36.04
N VAL A 36 25.50 91.31 37.07
CA VAL A 36 26.01 89.93 37.10
C VAL A 36 24.89 88.89 36.91
N SER A 37 23.62 89.27 37.12
CA SER A 37 22.47 88.36 36.98
C SER A 37 21.99 88.17 35.53
N GLU A 38 22.15 89.17 34.66
CA GLU A 38 21.74 89.06 33.24
C GLU A 38 22.73 88.19 32.45
N GLU A 39 24.04 88.28 32.74
CA GLU A 39 25.07 87.45 32.09
C GLU A 39 24.95 85.97 32.50
N GLU A 40 24.65 85.66 33.77
CA GLU A 40 24.41 84.29 34.23
C GLU A 40 23.06 83.73 33.73
N GLU A 41 22.01 84.55 33.58
CA GLU A 41 20.73 84.11 32.99
C GLU A 41 20.85 83.88 31.47
N GLU A 42 21.59 84.73 30.74
CA GLU A 42 21.91 84.51 29.32
C GLU A 42 22.78 83.26 29.11
N GLU A 43 23.80 83.00 29.95
CA GLU A 43 24.62 81.78 29.88
C GLU A 43 23.77 80.51 30.09
N VAL A 44 22.82 80.54 31.04
CA VAL A 44 21.93 79.41 31.32
C VAL A 44 20.90 79.19 30.20
N GLU A 45 20.38 80.25 29.58
CA GLU A 45 19.50 80.13 28.41
C GLU A 45 20.25 79.61 27.18
N GLU A 46 21.50 80.06 26.95
CA GLU A 46 22.37 79.52 25.89
C GLU A 46 22.71 78.04 26.10
N GLU A 47 23.01 77.63 27.34
CA GLU A 47 23.21 76.21 27.69
C GLU A 47 21.94 75.36 27.48
N GLU A 48 20.76 75.87 27.85
CA GLU A 48 19.48 75.18 27.62
C GLU A 48 19.18 75.04 26.11
N GLU A 49 19.44 76.08 25.31
CA GLU A 49 19.31 76.02 23.85
C GLU A 49 20.29 75.02 23.21
N GLU A 50 21.54 74.98 23.68
CA GLU A 50 22.53 74.01 23.22
C GLU A 50 22.14 72.57 23.56
N GLU A 51 21.62 72.33 24.77
CA GLU A 51 21.09 71.02 25.15
C GLU A 51 19.90 70.62 24.27
N GLU A 52 19.01 71.56 23.94
CA GLU A 52 17.86 71.29 23.08
C GLU A 52 18.30 70.94 21.65
N LYS A 53 19.27 71.67 21.09
CA LYS A 53 19.91 71.37 19.79
C LYS A 53 20.59 69.99 19.80
N LYS A 54 21.27 69.61 20.88
CA LYS A 54 21.90 68.28 21.04
C LYS A 54 20.84 67.18 21.07
N LEU A 55 19.74 67.36 21.80
CA LEU A 55 18.62 66.40 21.87
C LEU A 55 17.87 66.27 20.54
N GLU A 56 17.72 67.37 19.80
CA GLU A 56 17.15 67.35 18.44
C GLU A 56 18.05 66.59 17.48
N ALA A 57 19.36 66.82 17.51
CA ALA A 57 20.33 66.08 16.72
C ALA A 57 20.34 64.58 17.06
N GLU A 58 20.23 64.20 18.33
CA GLU A 58 20.08 62.80 18.74
C GLU A 58 18.78 62.18 18.25
N ARG A 59 17.67 62.93 18.30
CA ARG A 59 16.38 62.48 17.76
C ARG A 59 16.44 62.27 16.25
N GLN A 60 17.09 63.17 15.52
CA GLN A 60 17.31 63.03 14.08
C GLN A 60 18.14 61.79 13.75
N LYS A 61 19.26 61.58 14.46
CA LYS A 61 20.08 60.35 14.32
C LYS A 61 19.29 59.08 14.60
N LEU A 62 18.46 59.06 15.64
CA LEU A 62 17.59 57.91 15.95
C LEU A 62 16.52 57.69 14.87
N HIS A 63 15.97 58.76 14.29
CA HIS A 63 15.01 58.68 13.20
C HIS A 63 15.63 58.12 11.93
N GLU A 64 16.83 58.57 11.56
CA GLU A 64 17.60 58.02 10.43
C GLU A 64 17.91 56.54 10.63
N GLN A 65 18.36 56.16 11.84
CA GLN A 65 18.58 54.75 12.16
C GLN A 65 17.29 53.92 12.11
N TRP A 66 16.15 54.51 12.45
CA TRP A 66 14.86 53.84 12.32
C TRP A 66 14.48 53.64 10.85
N LEU A 67 14.64 54.66 10.00
CA LEU A 67 14.37 54.57 8.56
C LEU A 67 15.24 53.49 7.88
N LEU A 68 16.54 53.43 8.21
CA LEU A 68 17.44 52.41 7.68
C LEU A 68 17.04 50.99 8.11
N ARG A 69 16.58 50.82 9.37
CA ARG A 69 16.06 49.53 9.84
C ARG A 69 14.77 49.15 9.14
N GLU A 70 13.90 50.13 8.89
CA GLU A 70 12.62 49.93 8.22
C GLU A 70 12.83 49.54 6.74
N GLU A 71 13.72 50.23 6.03
CA GLU A 71 14.10 49.91 4.65
C GLU A 71 14.65 48.49 4.55
N LYS A 72 15.61 48.15 5.41
CA LYS A 72 16.18 46.80 5.48
C LYS A 72 15.12 45.74 5.78
N ALA A 73 14.18 46.02 6.69
CA ALA A 73 13.08 45.11 6.98
C ALA A 73 12.13 44.92 5.78
N GLN A 74 11.90 45.97 4.99
CA GLN A 74 11.09 45.88 3.76
C GLN A 74 11.80 45.07 2.67
N GLU A 75 13.12 45.25 2.50
CA GLU A 75 13.92 44.44 1.57
C GLU A 75 13.93 42.97 1.97
N GLU A 76 14.15 42.67 3.25
CA GLU A 76 14.11 41.30 3.78
C GLU A 76 12.70 40.68 3.60
N PHE A 77 11.64 41.46 3.78
CA PHE A 77 10.27 41.01 3.56
C PHE A 77 10.01 40.67 2.08
N LYS A 78 10.46 41.52 1.14
CA LYS A 78 10.36 41.27 -0.30
C LYS A 78 11.13 40.02 -0.70
N LEU A 79 12.38 39.91 -0.27
CA LEU A 79 13.24 38.75 -0.56
C LEU A 79 12.68 37.45 0.04
N LYS A 80 12.08 37.51 1.23
CA LYS A 80 11.38 36.38 1.84
C LYS A 80 10.15 35.98 1.02
N LYS A 81 9.38 36.95 0.52
CA LYS A 81 8.22 36.70 -0.34
C LYS A 81 8.59 36.07 -1.67
N GLU A 82 9.65 36.55 -2.32
CA GLU A 82 10.15 35.96 -3.56
C GLU A 82 10.64 34.52 -3.36
N LYS A 83 11.35 34.24 -2.25
CA LYS A 83 11.77 32.88 -1.89
C LYS A 83 10.58 31.95 -1.63
N GLU A 84 9.55 32.45 -0.94
CA GLU A 84 8.32 31.70 -0.67
C GLU A 84 7.57 31.38 -1.97
N GLU A 85 7.43 32.36 -2.88
CA GLU A 85 6.79 32.14 -4.18
C GLU A 85 7.59 31.18 -5.06
N ALA A 86 8.92 31.30 -5.07
CA ALA A 86 9.79 30.38 -5.80
C ALA A 86 9.71 28.96 -5.24
N ALA A 87 9.62 28.80 -3.91
CA ALA A 87 9.42 27.50 -3.29
C ALA A 87 8.05 26.89 -3.66
N ARG A 88 6.98 27.71 -3.65
CA ARG A 88 5.65 27.26 -4.07
C ARG A 88 5.63 26.80 -5.54
N LYS A 89 6.27 27.55 -6.45
CA LYS A 89 6.40 27.15 -7.86
C LYS A 89 7.15 25.83 -8.04
N ARG A 90 8.22 25.59 -7.27
CA ARG A 90 8.93 24.30 -7.31
C ARG A 90 8.05 23.15 -6.84
N GLN A 91 7.28 23.35 -5.77
CA GLN A 91 6.32 22.35 -5.29
C GLN A 91 5.25 22.05 -6.34
N GLU A 92 4.67 23.08 -6.95
CA GLU A 92 3.68 22.91 -8.04
C GLU A 92 4.26 22.15 -9.25
N GLU A 93 5.53 22.40 -9.62
CA GLU A 93 6.22 21.67 -10.69
C GLU A 93 6.49 20.20 -10.32
N GLU A 94 6.90 19.92 -9.08
CA GLU A 94 7.10 18.57 -8.56
C GLU A 94 5.78 17.80 -8.52
N GLU A 95 4.71 18.41 -8.02
CA GLU A 95 3.35 17.83 -8.02
C GLU A 95 2.86 17.56 -9.44
N ARG A 96 3.12 18.47 -10.39
CA ARG A 96 2.78 18.24 -11.81
C ARG A 96 3.53 17.05 -12.39
N LYS A 97 4.84 16.91 -12.12
CA LYS A 97 5.63 15.74 -12.56
C LYS A 97 5.11 14.44 -11.96
N ILE A 98 4.85 14.42 -10.65
CA ILE A 98 4.29 13.24 -9.97
C ILE A 98 2.94 12.86 -10.57
N LYS A 99 2.09 13.85 -10.87
CA LYS A 99 0.79 13.61 -11.50
C LYS A 99 0.93 13.05 -12.92
N GLU A 100 1.82 13.61 -13.74
CA GLU A 100 2.10 13.11 -15.09
C GLU A 100 2.64 11.66 -15.07
N GLU A 101 3.57 11.36 -14.16
CA GLU A 101 4.09 10.01 -13.95
C GLU A 101 3.00 9.02 -13.50
N TRP A 102 2.13 9.45 -12.59
CA TRP A 102 1.00 8.65 -12.13
C TRP A 102 -0.02 8.39 -13.25
N GLU A 103 -0.34 9.40 -14.06
CA GLU A 103 -1.23 9.25 -15.23
C GLU A 103 -0.63 8.31 -16.28
N GLU A 104 0.68 8.36 -16.52
CA GLU A 104 1.37 7.44 -17.42
C GLU A 104 1.36 5.99 -16.89
N GLN A 105 1.61 5.80 -15.59
CA GLN A 105 1.50 4.49 -14.96
C GLN A 105 0.09 3.91 -15.08
N GLN A 106 -0.94 4.72 -14.81
CA GLN A 106 -2.33 4.31 -14.96
C GLN A 106 -2.67 3.94 -16.41
N ARG A 107 -2.13 4.66 -17.40
CA ARG A 107 -2.32 4.30 -18.81
C ARG A 107 -1.69 2.95 -19.14
N LYS A 108 -0.44 2.72 -18.72
CA LYS A 108 0.26 1.43 -18.91
C LYS A 108 -0.49 0.28 -18.24
N GLU A 109 -0.99 0.49 -17.03
CA GLU A 109 -1.76 -0.52 -16.30
C GLU A 109 -3.07 -0.87 -17.04
N ARG A 110 -3.78 0.14 -17.57
CA ARG A 110 -4.98 -0.09 -18.39
C ARG A 110 -4.66 -0.83 -19.70
N GLU A 111 -3.58 -0.48 -20.38
CA GLU A 111 -3.13 -1.18 -21.59
C GLU A 111 -2.79 -2.65 -21.31
N VAL A 112 -2.04 -2.93 -20.23
CA VAL A 112 -1.72 -4.29 -19.79
C VAL A 112 -2.99 -5.06 -19.41
N ALA A 113 -3.94 -4.42 -18.72
CA ALA A 113 -5.22 -5.04 -18.37
C ALA A 113 -6.05 -5.38 -19.61
N GLN A 114 -6.07 -4.51 -20.62
CA GLN A 114 -6.74 -4.78 -21.90
C GLN A 114 -6.07 -5.92 -22.66
N GLN A 115 -4.73 -5.95 -22.72
CA GLN A 115 -3.98 -7.05 -23.33
C GLN A 115 -4.28 -8.40 -22.64
N LYS A 116 -4.25 -8.44 -21.30
CA LYS A 116 -4.61 -9.65 -20.54
C LYS A 116 -6.05 -10.10 -20.79
N GLN A 117 -6.99 -9.16 -20.89
CA GLN A 117 -8.38 -9.49 -21.23
C GLN A 117 -8.51 -10.04 -22.66
N GLN A 118 -7.77 -9.47 -23.62
CA GLN A 118 -7.76 -9.96 -24.99
C GLN A 118 -7.15 -11.35 -25.08
N GLU A 119 -6.00 -11.59 -24.45
CA GLU A 119 -5.36 -12.90 -24.38
C GLU A 119 -6.28 -13.94 -23.72
N LYS A 120 -6.97 -13.56 -22.64
CA LYS A 120 -7.97 -14.43 -22.00
C LYS A 120 -9.10 -14.80 -22.96
N LYS A 121 -9.65 -13.83 -23.70
CA LYS A 121 -10.70 -14.08 -24.72
C LYS A 121 -10.19 -14.96 -25.85
N GLU A 122 -8.97 -14.74 -26.32
CA GLU A 122 -8.34 -15.57 -27.36
C GLU A 122 -8.12 -17.01 -26.88
N ARG A 123 -7.68 -17.19 -25.62
CA ARG A 123 -7.55 -18.50 -24.98
C ARG A 123 -8.90 -19.20 -24.83
N GLU A 124 -9.92 -18.50 -24.33
CA GLU A 124 -11.30 -19.02 -24.22
C GLU A 124 -11.85 -19.42 -25.60
N ALA A 125 -11.66 -18.59 -26.63
CA ALA A 125 -12.07 -18.90 -27.99
C ALA A 125 -11.28 -20.06 -28.61
N ALA A 126 -10.00 -20.24 -28.25
CA ALA A 126 -9.22 -21.41 -28.67
C ALA A 126 -9.73 -22.70 -28.02
N VAL A 127 -10.05 -22.66 -26.71
CA VAL A 127 -10.67 -23.80 -26.02
C VAL A 127 -12.03 -24.13 -26.63
N GLN A 128 -12.87 -23.13 -26.90
CA GLN A 128 -14.16 -23.35 -27.54
C GLN A 128 -14.00 -24.01 -28.92
N ARG A 129 -13.05 -23.55 -29.75
CA ARG A 129 -12.76 -24.18 -31.04
C ARG A 129 -12.30 -25.63 -30.90
N MET A 130 -11.50 -25.96 -29.88
CA MET A 130 -11.10 -27.35 -29.63
C MET A 130 -12.30 -28.22 -29.20
N LEU A 131 -13.22 -27.67 -28.40
CA LEU A 131 -14.45 -28.36 -28.02
C LEU A 131 -15.35 -28.61 -29.24
N ASP A 132 -15.59 -27.60 -30.08
CA ASP A 132 -16.38 -27.73 -31.31
C ASP A 132 -15.72 -28.74 -32.29
N GLN A 133 -14.39 -28.75 -32.35
CA GLN A 133 -13.64 -29.75 -33.13
C GLN A 133 -13.79 -31.16 -32.55
N ALA A 134 -13.76 -31.32 -31.23
CA ALA A 134 -14.00 -32.61 -30.58
C ALA A 134 -15.45 -33.08 -30.80
N GLU A 135 -16.42 -32.18 -30.70
CA GLU A 135 -17.84 -32.47 -30.91
C GLU A 135 -18.11 -32.92 -32.36
N SER A 136 -17.55 -32.22 -33.35
CA SER A 136 -17.65 -32.62 -34.77
C SER A 136 -16.93 -33.94 -35.09
N GLN A 137 -15.88 -34.30 -34.33
CA GLN A 137 -15.26 -35.63 -34.41
C GLN A 137 -16.16 -36.72 -33.81
N LEU A 138 -16.84 -36.43 -32.70
CA LEU A 138 -17.81 -37.36 -32.10
C LEU A 138 -19.01 -37.62 -33.01
N GLU A 139 -19.43 -36.64 -33.82
CA GLU A 139 -20.51 -36.78 -34.81
C GLU A 139 -20.15 -37.75 -35.95
N ASN A 140 -18.86 -38.01 -36.20
CA ASN A 140 -18.37 -38.88 -37.29
C ASN A 140 -17.88 -40.28 -36.86
N GLY A 141 -18.12 -40.68 -35.61
CA GLY A 141 -18.11 -42.09 -35.24
C GLY A 141 -17.14 -42.49 -34.14
N VAL A 142 -17.62 -43.49 -33.38
CA VAL A 142 -17.10 -44.09 -32.14
C VAL A 142 -17.47 -43.30 -30.88
N SER A 143 -18.62 -43.68 -30.32
CA SER A 143 -19.06 -43.30 -28.97
C SER A 143 -18.02 -43.73 -27.95
N TRP A 144 -17.39 -42.75 -27.30
CA TRP A 144 -16.48 -42.95 -26.15
C TRP A 144 -17.22 -43.35 -24.86
N HIS A 145 -18.54 -43.52 -24.89
CA HIS A 145 -19.28 -44.04 -23.76
C HIS A 145 -19.01 -45.52 -23.55
N ASN A 146 -18.80 -45.90 -22.29
CA ASN A 146 -18.81 -47.28 -21.86
C ASN A 146 -20.16 -47.90 -22.31
N PRO A 147 -20.16 -49.06 -23.01
CA PRO A 147 -21.39 -49.66 -23.50
C PRO A 147 -22.39 -49.85 -22.36
N GLU A 148 -23.68 -49.66 -22.66
CA GLU A 148 -24.73 -49.80 -21.66
C GLU A 148 -24.58 -51.16 -20.96
N PRO A 149 -24.55 -51.18 -19.61
CA PRO A 149 -24.34 -52.40 -18.88
C PRO A 149 -25.48 -53.38 -19.19
N PRO A 150 -25.19 -54.66 -19.47
CA PRO A 150 -26.21 -55.67 -19.76
C PRO A 150 -27.25 -55.73 -18.64
N GLU A 151 -28.54 -55.79 -18.99
CA GLU A 151 -29.68 -55.76 -18.05
C GLU A 151 -29.70 -56.91 -17.02
N ASN A 152 -28.80 -57.90 -17.13
CA ASN A 152 -28.75 -59.10 -16.29
C ASN A 152 -27.46 -59.25 -15.47
N LEU A 153 -26.92 -58.17 -14.91
CA LEU A 153 -25.96 -58.28 -13.80
C LEU A 153 -26.69 -58.03 -12.47
N GLY A 154 -27.12 -59.13 -11.84
CA GLY A 154 -27.49 -59.23 -10.42
C GLY A 154 -28.08 -57.95 -9.82
N THR A 155 -29.37 -57.72 -10.08
CA THR A 155 -30.13 -56.64 -9.44
C THR A 155 -29.95 -56.71 -7.92
N GLU A 156 -29.95 -55.54 -7.25
CA GLU A 156 -29.76 -55.39 -5.80
C GLU A 156 -30.74 -56.23 -4.93
N LYS A 157 -31.74 -56.83 -5.57
CA LYS A 157 -32.72 -57.76 -5.02
C LYS A 157 -32.16 -59.17 -4.76
N ASP A 158 -31.04 -59.56 -5.38
CA ASP A 158 -30.40 -60.85 -5.11
C ASP A 158 -29.55 -60.77 -3.83
N ARG A 159 -30.10 -61.32 -2.74
CA ARG A 159 -29.47 -61.28 -1.42
C ARG A 159 -28.35 -62.31 -1.26
N ALA A 160 -28.26 -63.28 -2.18
CA ALA A 160 -27.27 -64.36 -2.11
C ALA A 160 -25.87 -63.91 -2.59
N ASN A 161 -25.83 -62.97 -3.54
CA ASN A 161 -24.59 -62.52 -4.16
C ASN A 161 -24.23 -61.11 -3.73
N CYS A 162 -22.92 -60.82 -3.66
CA CYS A 162 -22.46 -59.49 -3.31
C CYS A 162 -22.61 -58.54 -4.51
N PRO A 163 -23.48 -57.51 -4.45
CA PRO A 163 -23.68 -56.59 -5.58
C PRO A 163 -22.44 -55.77 -5.89
N PHE A 164 -21.65 -55.44 -4.85
CA PHE A 164 -20.37 -54.75 -5.02
C PHE A 164 -19.39 -55.61 -5.80
N TYR A 165 -19.22 -56.87 -5.40
CA TYR A 165 -18.30 -57.77 -6.09
C TYR A 165 -18.73 -58.06 -7.54
N ILE A 166 -20.03 -58.25 -7.80
CA ILE A 166 -20.55 -58.45 -9.16
C ILE A 166 -20.30 -57.22 -10.05
N LYS A 167 -20.51 -56.01 -9.51
CA LYS A 167 -20.44 -54.77 -10.29
C LYS A 167 -19.00 -54.29 -10.49
N THR A 168 -18.17 -54.33 -9.45
CA THR A 168 -16.83 -53.71 -9.44
C THR A 168 -15.68 -54.72 -9.33
N GLY A 169 -15.96 -56.03 -9.17
CA GLY A 169 -14.93 -57.06 -8.97
C GLY A 169 -14.21 -56.97 -7.61
N SER A 170 -14.63 -56.06 -6.73
CA SER A 170 -14.01 -55.84 -5.42
C SER A 170 -15.06 -55.57 -4.33
N CYS A 171 -14.79 -56.03 -3.12
CA CYS A 171 -15.64 -55.81 -1.96
C CYS A 171 -14.76 -55.41 -0.77
N ARG A 172 -15.17 -54.41 0.02
CA ARG A 172 -14.43 -53.95 1.21
C ARG A 172 -14.18 -55.07 2.22
N PHE A 173 -15.10 -56.04 2.28
CA PHE A 173 -15.02 -57.15 3.23
C PHE A 173 -14.15 -58.30 2.72
N GLY A 174 -13.74 -58.28 1.45
CA GLY A 174 -12.95 -59.35 0.82
C GLY A 174 -13.60 -60.71 1.07
N ASP A 175 -12.81 -61.68 1.52
CA ASP A 175 -13.30 -63.04 1.82
C ASP A 175 -14.15 -63.12 3.10
N ARG A 176 -14.16 -62.06 3.94
CA ARG A 176 -15.03 -61.97 5.12
C ARG A 176 -16.43 -61.45 4.78
N CYS A 177 -16.76 -61.28 3.50
CA CYS A 177 -18.11 -60.86 3.10
C CYS A 177 -19.13 -61.93 3.46
N SER A 178 -20.27 -61.51 4.01
CA SER A 178 -21.40 -62.41 4.29
C SER A 178 -22.14 -62.88 3.03
N ARG A 179 -21.86 -62.26 1.87
CA ARG A 179 -22.48 -62.56 0.58
C ARG A 179 -21.50 -63.28 -0.34
N LYS A 180 -21.99 -64.07 -1.30
CA LYS A 180 -21.14 -64.86 -2.20
C LYS A 180 -20.39 -63.98 -3.21
N HIS A 181 -19.09 -64.28 -3.37
CA HIS A 181 -18.22 -63.74 -4.42
C HIS A 181 -17.97 -64.84 -5.46
N ASN A 182 -18.35 -64.60 -6.72
CA ASN A 182 -18.14 -65.55 -7.81
C ASN A 182 -16.85 -65.21 -8.55
N TYR A 183 -15.78 -65.94 -8.31
CA TYR A 183 -14.52 -65.78 -9.03
C TYR A 183 -14.59 -66.58 -10.36
N PRO A 184 -14.69 -65.93 -11.53
CA PRO A 184 -14.73 -66.65 -12.79
C PRO A 184 -13.36 -67.28 -13.08
N THR A 185 -13.34 -68.55 -13.50
CA THR A 185 -12.10 -69.27 -13.87
C THR A 185 -11.43 -68.67 -15.11
N SER A 186 -12.20 -68.02 -15.98
CA SER A 186 -11.72 -67.33 -17.17
C SER A 186 -12.48 -66.02 -17.35
N SER A 187 -11.75 -64.91 -17.49
CA SER A 187 -12.29 -63.57 -17.70
C SER A 187 -11.41 -62.79 -18.66
N LYS A 188 -12.02 -61.89 -19.45
CA LYS A 188 -11.30 -60.94 -20.32
C LYS A 188 -10.80 -59.71 -19.56
N THR A 189 -11.28 -59.50 -18.34
CA THR A 189 -10.92 -58.38 -17.46
C THR A 189 -10.10 -58.90 -16.29
N LEU A 190 -8.93 -58.29 -16.09
CA LEU A 190 -8.03 -58.57 -14.97
C LEU A 190 -8.10 -57.41 -13.96
N LEU A 191 -8.00 -57.73 -12.67
CA LEU A 191 -7.94 -56.76 -11.58
C LEU A 191 -6.70 -57.02 -10.75
N VAL A 192 -5.73 -56.10 -10.79
CA VAL A 192 -4.53 -56.15 -9.95
C VAL A 192 -4.73 -55.17 -8.79
N ARG A 193 -4.89 -55.70 -7.58
CA ARG A 193 -5.16 -54.86 -6.39
C ARG A 193 -3.87 -54.20 -5.92
N GLY A 194 -3.93 -52.89 -5.68
CA GLY A 194 -2.81 -52.12 -5.13
C GLY A 194 -1.62 -51.99 -6.08
N MET A 195 -1.86 -52.05 -7.39
CA MET A 195 -0.79 -51.93 -8.40
C MET A 195 -0.24 -50.51 -8.47
N PHE A 196 -1.08 -49.50 -8.26
CA PHE A 196 -0.70 -48.11 -8.19
C PHE A 196 -1.01 -47.57 -6.79
N ILE A 197 0.02 -47.10 -6.11
CA ILE A 197 -0.09 -46.45 -4.80
C ILE A 197 0.93 -45.32 -4.79
N THR A 198 0.48 -44.10 -4.52
CA THR A 198 1.37 -42.95 -4.30
C THR A 198 1.43 -42.62 -2.81
N PHE A 199 2.51 -41.94 -2.40
CA PHE A 199 2.68 -41.52 -1.00
C PHE A 199 1.54 -40.62 -0.53
N GLY A 200 1.05 -39.71 -1.39
CA GLY A 200 -0.14 -38.89 -1.11
C GLY A 200 -1.42 -39.72 -0.89
N MET A 201 -1.60 -40.83 -1.62
CA MET A 201 -2.76 -41.71 -1.46
C MET A 201 -2.68 -42.62 -0.23
N GLU A 202 -1.47 -43.07 0.16
CA GLU A 202 -1.25 -43.93 1.33
C GLU A 202 -1.52 -43.15 2.65
N GLN A 203 -1.16 -41.86 2.69
CA GLN A 203 -1.37 -41.01 3.87
C GLN A 203 -2.86 -40.72 4.15
N CYS A 204 -3.73 -40.65 3.13
CA CYS A 204 -5.19 -40.54 3.35
C CYS A 204 -5.81 -41.73 4.13
N ARG A 205 -5.09 -42.85 4.30
CA ARG A 205 -5.55 -43.99 5.09
C ARG A 205 -5.09 -43.96 6.55
N ARG A 206 -4.18 -43.05 6.90
CA ARG A 206 -3.65 -42.88 8.25
C ARG A 206 -4.40 -41.74 8.94
N ASP A 207 -5.08 -42.07 10.03
CA ASP A 207 -5.81 -41.13 10.91
C ASP A 207 -4.83 -40.41 11.87
N ASP A 208 -3.61 -40.16 11.39
CA ASP A 208 -2.49 -39.70 12.19
C ASP A 208 -2.42 -38.16 12.04
N TYR A 209 -2.41 -37.45 13.16
CA TYR A 209 -2.43 -35.99 13.34
C TYR A 209 -1.25 -35.24 12.69
N ASP A 210 -1.04 -35.38 11.38
CA ASP A 210 -0.05 -34.63 10.62
C ASP A 210 -0.77 -33.76 9.58
N THR A 211 -1.05 -32.52 9.96
CA THR A 211 -1.75 -31.56 9.09
C THR A 211 -0.86 -31.12 7.91
N ASP A 212 0.46 -31.28 8.03
CA ASP A 212 1.43 -30.79 7.06
C ASP A 212 1.79 -31.85 5.99
N ALA A 213 1.51 -33.13 6.25
CA ALA A 213 1.66 -34.23 5.29
C ALA A 213 0.94 -34.01 3.95
N SER A 214 -0.17 -33.26 3.97
CA SER A 214 -0.94 -32.90 2.77
C SER A 214 -0.34 -31.75 1.95
N LEU A 215 0.63 -31.02 2.51
CA LEU A 215 1.35 -29.91 1.86
C LEU A 215 2.65 -30.34 1.19
N GLU A 216 3.14 -31.55 1.47
CA GLU A 216 4.42 -32.05 0.93
C GLU A 216 4.33 -32.54 -0.51
N TYR A 217 3.12 -32.77 -1.04
CA TYR A 217 2.92 -33.27 -2.40
C TYR A 217 1.85 -32.45 -3.10
N SER A 218 2.23 -31.86 -4.23
CA SER A 218 1.29 -31.18 -5.10
C SER A 218 0.45 -32.20 -5.90
N ASP A 219 -0.76 -31.80 -6.28
CA ASP A 219 -1.60 -32.58 -7.19
C ASP A 219 -0.89 -32.83 -8.55
N GLU A 220 -0.01 -31.91 -8.95
CA GLU A 220 0.78 -32.00 -10.18
C GLU A 220 1.81 -33.13 -10.13
N GLU A 221 2.53 -33.27 -9.01
CA GLU A 221 3.48 -34.38 -8.81
C GLU A 221 2.77 -35.73 -8.76
N THR A 222 1.57 -35.80 -8.16
CA THR A 222 0.76 -37.03 -8.12
C THR A 222 0.31 -37.43 -9.52
N TYR A 223 -0.09 -36.47 -10.36
CA TYR A 223 -0.46 -36.73 -11.75
C TYR A 223 0.75 -37.19 -12.58
N GLN A 224 1.92 -36.62 -12.35
CA GLN A 224 3.15 -37.02 -13.03
C GLN A 224 3.54 -38.46 -12.69
N GLN A 225 3.48 -38.84 -11.41
CA GLN A 225 3.68 -40.23 -10.97
C GLN A 225 2.67 -41.19 -11.60
N PHE A 226 1.41 -40.77 -11.76
CA PHE A 226 0.39 -41.55 -12.46
C PHE A 226 0.74 -41.75 -13.94
N LEU A 227 1.20 -40.71 -14.63
CA LEU A 227 1.60 -40.82 -16.04
C LEU A 227 2.80 -41.75 -16.21
N GLU A 228 3.84 -41.60 -15.39
CA GLU A 228 5.01 -42.47 -15.40
C GLU A 228 4.61 -43.94 -15.19
N PHE A 229 3.75 -44.20 -14.21
CA PHE A 229 3.21 -45.54 -13.98
C PHE A 229 2.40 -46.06 -15.19
N TYR A 230 1.54 -45.23 -15.76
CA TYR A 230 0.70 -45.62 -16.89
C TYR A 230 1.54 -45.96 -18.13
N GLU A 231 2.56 -45.15 -18.41
CA GLU A 231 3.49 -45.33 -19.53
C GLU A 231 4.42 -46.54 -19.35
N ASP A 232 4.77 -46.89 -18.11
CA ASP A 232 5.56 -48.09 -17.81
C ASP A 232 4.73 -49.38 -17.91
N VAL A 233 3.50 -49.36 -17.38
CA VAL A 233 2.69 -50.58 -17.22
C VAL A 233 1.88 -50.95 -18.46
N LEU A 234 1.33 -49.96 -19.17
CA LEU A 234 0.48 -50.23 -20.33
C LEU A 234 1.21 -51.04 -21.42
N PRO A 235 2.46 -50.73 -21.80
CA PRO A 235 3.21 -51.50 -22.80
C PRO A 235 3.40 -52.97 -22.38
N GLU A 236 3.65 -53.24 -21.10
CA GLU A 236 3.81 -54.61 -20.60
C GLU A 236 2.54 -55.45 -20.80
N PHE A 237 1.36 -54.87 -20.60
CA PHE A 237 0.10 -55.57 -20.90
C PHE A 237 -0.14 -55.71 -22.41
N GLN A 238 0.30 -54.74 -23.22
CA GLN A 238 0.20 -54.84 -24.68
C GLN A 238 1.10 -55.92 -25.27
N ASN A 239 2.25 -56.20 -24.64
CA ASN A 239 3.15 -57.28 -25.04
C ASN A 239 2.50 -58.67 -24.89
N VAL A 240 1.62 -58.85 -23.90
CA VAL A 240 0.93 -60.13 -23.66
C VAL A 240 -0.29 -60.29 -24.58
N GLY A 241 -0.93 -59.19 -25.00
CA GLY A 241 -2.06 -59.23 -25.92
C GLY A 241 -2.74 -57.88 -26.14
N LYS A 242 -3.84 -57.88 -26.90
CA LYS A 242 -4.58 -56.65 -27.21
C LYS A 242 -5.32 -56.12 -25.99
N VAL A 243 -4.88 -54.98 -25.46
CA VAL A 243 -5.56 -54.25 -24.39
C VAL A 243 -6.69 -53.40 -24.97
N VAL A 244 -7.93 -53.66 -24.54
CA VAL A 244 -9.11 -52.87 -24.97
C VAL A 244 -9.31 -51.65 -24.08
N GLN A 245 -9.10 -51.81 -22.77
CA GLN A 245 -9.25 -50.74 -21.78
C GLN A 245 -8.30 -51.00 -20.61
N PHE A 246 -7.50 -49.99 -20.27
CA PHE A 246 -6.63 -50.00 -19.10
C PHE A 246 -7.09 -48.90 -18.15
N LYS A 247 -7.41 -49.29 -16.91
CA LYS A 247 -7.94 -48.43 -15.85
C LYS A 247 -7.09 -48.65 -14.61
N VAL A 248 -6.65 -47.54 -14.01
CA VAL A 248 -5.80 -47.46 -12.82
C VAL A 248 -6.56 -46.71 -11.76
#